data_AF-A0AA41UQZ1-F1
#
_entry.id   AF-A0AA41UQZ1-F1
#
_cell.length_a   1.000
_cell.length_b   1.000
_cell.length_c   1.000
_cell.angle_alpha   90.00
_cell.angle_beta   90.00
_cell.angle_gamma   90.00
#
_symmetry.space_group_name_H-M   'P 1'
#
loop_
_entity.id
_entity.type
_entity.pdbx_description
1 polymer ?
#
loop_
_entity_poly.entity_id
_entity_poly.type
_entity_poly.pdbx_seq_one_letter_code
_entity_poly.pdbx_strand_id
1 'polypeptide(L)'
;MFNLRFDENKCLACETHDCLTRCQYMAMDIPTAKAEMEKLIQGRESRVLHDCVTCYACEEYCPLGNHPFYLIVTRQEELDILPLPSPLIKRGVQMAIPFRGEPEIEPIAGRALNMGVFSMLVPHVQGRLFEDVTLMSTDSRKMFHYFCQLMYLHFGRTSVINERLEESIATIAAHGAREVIHFHDECYGTYASYAPAFGIDVPFKSVHLFEYLYERLGAMQDDIKPLNYKVAYQRPCSSRLSPDKHPFVDKLFDLIGVEHVQREFVDENALCCGSTIMGQRREGSRRFCLELQQKNIDDMKKAGAQLCVFNCPACMQTLGKPVADAGIMPIFMSDLCRLAIGEKSP
;
A
#
# COMPACT_ATOMS: atom_id res chain seq x y z
N MET A 1 13.28 10.92 18.40
CA MET A 1 12.25 10.98 17.35
C MET A 1 12.98 10.93 16.01
N PHE A 2 12.60 10.00 15.14
CA PHE A 2 13.26 9.78 13.86
C PHE A 2 13.01 10.94 12.89
N ASN A 3 14.01 11.26 12.07
CA ASN A 3 13.94 12.32 11.07
C ASN A 3 14.13 11.74 9.69
N LEU A 4 13.46 12.33 8.70
CA LEU A 4 13.60 11.95 7.31
C LEU A 4 15.05 12.18 6.84
N ARG A 5 15.65 11.15 6.26
CA ARG A 5 16.94 11.22 5.55
C ARG A 5 16.70 11.82 4.17
N PHE A 6 16.81 13.14 4.09
CA PHE A 6 16.54 13.91 2.87
C PHE A 6 17.74 14.80 2.52
N ASP A 7 18.11 14.84 1.24
CA ASP A 7 19.20 15.71 0.75
C ASP A 7 18.63 16.78 -0.18
N GLU A 8 18.56 18.02 0.28
CA GLU A 8 18.02 19.14 -0.51
C GLU A 8 18.78 19.38 -1.83
N ASN A 9 20.08 19.09 -1.87
CA ASN A 9 20.90 19.33 -3.05
C ASN A 9 20.49 18.43 -4.21
N LYS A 10 20.04 17.21 -3.93
CA LYS A 10 19.48 16.31 -4.95
C LYS A 10 18.28 16.95 -5.64
N CYS A 11 17.35 17.51 -4.87
CA CYS A 11 16.17 18.17 -5.43
C CYS A 11 16.54 19.44 -6.20
N LEU A 12 17.43 20.28 -5.68
CA LEU A 12 17.86 21.51 -6.34
C LEU A 12 18.59 21.27 -7.67
N ALA A 13 19.29 20.13 -7.78
CA ALA A 13 19.99 19.69 -8.99
C ALA A 13 19.12 18.83 -9.92
N CYS A 14 17.89 18.48 -9.54
CA CYS A 14 17.02 17.63 -10.36
C CYS A 14 16.51 18.41 -11.59
N GLU A 15 16.74 17.91 -12.79
CA GLU A 15 16.30 18.61 -14.01
C GLU A 15 14.82 18.36 -14.33
N THR A 16 14.30 17.17 -14.01
CA THR A 16 12.96 16.73 -14.45
C THR A 16 11.86 17.05 -13.43
N HIS A 17 12.20 17.05 -12.13
CA HIS A 17 11.25 17.14 -11.03
C HIS A 17 10.05 16.18 -11.18
N ASP A 18 10.30 14.96 -11.66
CA ASP A 18 9.27 13.95 -11.99
C ASP A 18 8.27 13.69 -10.85
N CYS A 19 8.73 13.81 -9.61
CA CYS A 19 7.90 13.73 -8.42
C CYS A 19 6.70 14.71 -8.41
N LEU A 20 6.80 15.87 -9.07
CA LEU A 20 5.72 16.85 -9.18
C LEU A 20 5.21 16.99 -10.62
N THR A 21 6.07 16.95 -11.62
CA THR A 21 5.69 17.13 -13.05
C THR A 21 4.89 15.94 -13.58
N ARG A 22 5.10 14.72 -13.06
CA ARG A 22 4.33 13.52 -13.41
C ARG A 22 3.12 13.28 -12.50
N CYS A 23 2.77 14.22 -11.62
CA CYS A 23 1.63 14.03 -10.73
C CYS A 23 0.31 13.94 -11.52
N GLN A 24 -0.40 12.82 -11.41
CA GLN A 24 -1.70 12.61 -12.07
C GLN A 24 -2.82 13.55 -11.58
N TYR A 25 -2.61 14.19 -10.42
CA TYR A 25 -3.63 14.99 -9.73
C TYR A 25 -3.31 16.49 -9.74
N MET A 26 -2.08 16.86 -10.15
CA MET A 26 -1.61 18.24 -10.18
C MET A 26 -0.80 18.46 -11.46
N ALA A 27 -1.35 19.23 -12.39
CA ALA A 27 -0.60 19.66 -13.56
C ALA A 27 0.39 20.78 -13.16
N MET A 28 1.68 20.56 -13.47
CA MET A 28 2.76 21.51 -13.26
C MET A 28 3.80 21.36 -14.38
N ASP A 29 4.31 22.49 -14.88
CA ASP A 29 5.52 22.50 -15.71
C ASP A 29 6.78 22.44 -14.82
N ILE A 30 7.95 22.23 -15.44
CA ILE A 30 9.23 22.10 -14.72
C ILE A 30 9.55 23.35 -13.88
N PRO A 31 9.45 24.60 -14.40
CA PRO A 31 9.71 25.79 -13.59
C PRO A 31 8.81 25.90 -12.36
N THR A 32 7.51 25.61 -12.49
CA THR A 32 6.57 25.61 -11.37
C THR A 32 6.92 24.51 -10.37
N ALA A 33 7.18 23.29 -10.85
CA ALA A 33 7.56 22.17 -9.99
C ALA A 33 8.83 22.46 -9.18
N LYS A 34 9.84 23.08 -9.79
CA LYS A 34 11.06 23.51 -9.11
C LYS A 34 10.77 24.52 -8.01
N ALA A 35 10.00 25.57 -8.33
CA ALA A 35 9.64 26.60 -7.35
C ALA A 35 8.81 26.05 -6.18
N GLU A 36 7.90 25.10 -6.43
CA GLU A 36 7.13 24.43 -5.37
C GLU A 36 7.99 23.50 -4.52
N MET A 37 8.92 22.75 -5.13
CA MET A 37 9.88 21.92 -4.38
C MET A 37 10.79 22.76 -3.49
N GLU A 38 11.29 23.90 -3.97
CA GLU A 38 12.07 24.84 -3.17
C GLU A 38 11.30 25.36 -1.94
N LYS A 39 9.99 25.64 -2.09
CA LYS A 39 9.13 26.00 -0.95
C LYS A 39 9.03 24.85 0.06
N LEU A 40 8.81 23.62 -0.41
CA LEU A 40 8.73 22.43 0.45
C LEU A 40 10.03 22.21 1.23
N ILE A 41 11.19 22.31 0.57
CA ILE A 41 12.51 22.18 1.22
C ILE A 41 12.63 23.21 2.36
N GLN A 42 12.30 24.47 2.06
CA GLN A 42 12.39 25.59 3.00
C GLN A 42 11.30 25.63 4.08
N GLY A 43 10.39 24.65 4.11
CA GLY A 43 9.27 24.61 5.06
C GLY A 43 8.27 25.75 4.86
N ARG A 44 8.17 26.28 3.64
CA ARG A 44 7.20 27.30 3.27
C ARG A 44 5.94 26.67 2.70
N GLU A 45 4.85 27.42 2.78
CA GLU A 45 3.59 27.02 2.18
C GLU A 45 3.74 26.82 0.66
N SER A 46 3.19 25.71 0.16
CA SER A 46 3.22 25.30 -1.24
C SER A 46 1.83 24.79 -1.63
N ARG A 47 1.42 25.00 -2.89
CA ARG A 47 0.14 24.44 -3.39
C ARG A 47 0.11 22.92 -3.31
N VAL A 48 1.29 22.27 -3.38
CA VAL A 48 1.42 20.82 -3.25
C VAL A 48 0.84 20.32 -1.92
N LEU A 49 1.00 21.09 -0.83
CA LEU A 49 0.50 20.71 0.49
C LEU A 49 -1.03 20.67 0.56
N HIS A 50 -1.70 21.50 -0.25
CA HIS A 50 -3.16 21.59 -0.30
C HIS A 50 -3.79 20.63 -1.33
N ASP A 51 -3.13 20.47 -2.48
CA ASP A 51 -3.67 19.73 -3.62
C ASP A 51 -3.33 18.23 -3.60
N CYS A 52 -2.32 17.82 -2.83
CA CYS A 52 -1.87 16.43 -2.75
C CYS A 52 -2.97 15.50 -2.24
N VAL A 53 -3.29 14.47 -3.05
CA VAL A 53 -4.30 13.45 -2.71
C VAL A 53 -3.72 12.24 -1.95
N THR A 54 -2.45 12.33 -1.53
CA THR A 54 -1.70 11.31 -0.78
C THR A 54 -1.59 9.94 -1.45
N CYS A 55 -1.32 9.89 -2.76
CA CYS A 55 -1.27 8.64 -3.54
C CYS A 55 0.10 7.92 -3.58
N TYR A 56 1.12 8.41 -2.88
CA TYR A 56 2.50 7.90 -2.90
C TYR A 56 3.25 7.96 -4.23
N ALA A 57 2.61 8.33 -5.35
CA ALA A 57 3.22 8.22 -6.67
C ALA A 57 4.51 9.02 -6.86
N CYS A 58 4.63 10.19 -6.20
CA CYS A 58 5.85 10.97 -6.26
C CYS A 58 7.06 10.28 -5.62
N GLU A 59 6.83 9.33 -4.70
CA GLU A 59 7.88 8.48 -4.10
C GLU A 59 8.49 7.55 -5.16
N GLU A 60 7.64 6.91 -5.96
CA GLU A 60 8.04 6.03 -7.07
C GLU A 60 8.68 6.81 -8.22
N TYR A 61 8.15 8.00 -8.55
CA TYR A 61 8.62 8.78 -9.68
C TYR A 61 9.95 9.50 -9.45
N CYS A 62 10.44 9.57 -8.20
CA CYS A 62 11.65 10.32 -7.88
C CYS A 62 12.90 9.64 -8.48
N PRO A 63 13.56 10.22 -9.49
CA PRO A 63 14.71 9.57 -10.13
C PRO A 63 15.94 9.54 -9.21
N LEU A 64 15.92 10.31 -8.12
CA LEU A 64 17.03 10.47 -7.18
C LEU A 64 16.82 9.73 -5.85
N GLY A 65 15.68 9.03 -5.70
CA GLY A 65 15.33 8.30 -4.47
C GLY A 65 15.40 9.18 -3.22
N ASN A 66 14.90 10.42 -3.30
CA ASN A 66 15.05 11.42 -2.25
C ASN A 66 13.75 11.68 -1.46
N HIS A 67 12.88 10.68 -1.39
CA HIS A 67 11.71 10.67 -0.53
C HIS A 67 10.77 11.90 -0.58
N PRO A 68 10.40 12.41 -1.78
CA PRO A 68 9.60 13.63 -1.90
C PRO A 68 8.21 13.48 -1.28
N PHE A 69 7.63 12.28 -1.29
CA PHE A 69 6.33 12.07 -0.66
C PHE A 69 6.42 12.25 0.86
N TYR A 70 7.43 11.66 1.49
CA TYR A 70 7.65 11.79 2.93
C TYR A 70 7.94 13.23 3.35
N LEU A 71 8.66 14.00 2.52
CA LEU A 71 8.83 15.43 2.72
C LEU A 71 7.48 16.16 2.71
N ILE A 72 6.65 15.93 1.69
CA ILE A 72 5.34 16.58 1.54
C ILE A 72 4.47 16.36 2.77
N VAL A 73 4.28 15.13 3.21
CA VAL A 73 3.40 14.83 4.35
C VAL A 73 3.98 15.28 5.69
N THR A 74 5.31 15.38 5.81
CA THR A 74 5.96 15.99 6.97
C THR A 74 5.73 17.50 7.01
N ARG A 75 5.83 18.21 5.86
CA ARG A 75 5.50 19.64 5.77
C ARG A 75 4.02 19.92 5.99
N GLN A 76 3.13 19.02 5.55
CA GLN A 76 1.70 19.10 5.87
C GLN A 76 1.48 19.10 7.39
N GLU A 77 2.23 18.27 8.12
CA GLU A 77 2.13 18.22 9.57
C GLU A 77 2.70 19.48 10.24
N GLU A 78 3.91 19.88 9.87
CA GLU A 78 4.60 21.06 10.46
C GLU A 78 3.83 22.36 10.28
N LEU A 79 3.11 22.51 9.17
CA LEU A 79 2.32 23.71 8.84
C LEU A 79 0.83 23.56 9.18
N ASP A 80 0.40 22.45 9.77
CA ASP A 80 -1.01 22.09 10.03
C ASP A 80 -1.92 22.14 8.78
N ILE A 81 -1.35 21.87 7.60
CA ILE A 81 -2.05 21.78 6.30
C ILE A 81 -2.42 20.32 6.03
N LEU A 82 -3.39 19.82 6.79
CA LEU A 82 -3.68 18.39 6.83
C LEU A 82 -4.66 17.94 5.74
N PRO A 83 -4.42 16.79 5.08
CA PRO A 83 -5.33 16.26 4.06
C PRO A 83 -6.76 16.04 4.56
N LEU A 84 -6.91 15.62 5.83
CA LEU A 84 -8.18 15.22 6.44
C LEU A 84 -8.66 16.21 7.53
N PRO A 85 -9.98 16.31 7.77
CA PRO A 85 -10.54 17.02 8.92
C PRO A 85 -9.97 16.50 10.26
N SER A 86 -9.69 17.41 11.20
CA SER A 86 -9.11 17.07 12.50
C SER A 86 -9.93 16.02 13.28
N PRO A 87 -11.28 16.01 13.25
CA PRO A 87 -12.06 14.95 13.89
C PRO A 87 -11.79 13.56 13.32
N LEU A 88 -11.61 13.43 12.00
CA LEU A 88 -11.30 12.14 11.35
C LEU A 88 -9.90 11.67 11.73
N ILE A 89 -8.92 12.58 11.73
CA ILE A 89 -7.55 12.30 12.15
C ILE A 89 -7.53 11.83 13.61
N LYS A 90 -8.13 12.60 14.52
CA LYS A 90 -8.21 12.25 15.95
C LYS A 90 -8.85 10.88 16.16
N ARG A 91 -9.97 10.61 15.48
CA ARG A 91 -10.63 9.30 15.56
C ARG A 91 -9.73 8.17 15.06
N GLY A 92 -9.10 8.32 13.89
CA GLY A 92 -8.24 7.27 13.33
C GLY A 92 -6.97 7.02 14.16
N VAL A 93 -6.39 8.06 14.76
CA VAL A 93 -5.24 7.92 15.68
C VAL A 93 -5.63 7.21 16.98
N GLN A 94 -6.81 7.52 17.53
CA GLN A 94 -7.30 6.93 18.78
C GLN A 94 -7.77 5.48 18.61
N MET A 95 -8.44 5.15 17.50
CA MET A 95 -8.93 3.79 17.25
C MET A 95 -7.81 2.75 17.08
N ALA A 96 -6.60 3.18 16.72
CA ALA A 96 -5.47 2.28 16.54
C ALA A 96 -4.57 2.14 17.78
N ILE A 97 -4.91 2.80 18.89
CA ILE A 97 -4.21 2.58 20.16
C ILE A 97 -4.65 1.20 20.68
N PRO A 98 -3.71 0.27 20.89
CA PRO A 98 -4.05 -1.01 21.50
C PRO A 98 -4.68 -0.77 22.88
N PHE A 99 -5.91 -1.25 23.08
CA PHE A 99 -6.66 -1.01 24.31
C PHE A 99 -7.20 -2.30 24.95
N ARG A 100 -7.08 -3.45 24.26
CA ARG A 100 -7.60 -4.74 24.72
C ARG A 100 -6.60 -5.88 24.51
N GLY A 101 -6.01 -6.30 25.63
CA GLY A 101 -5.13 -7.47 25.68
C GLY A 101 -3.72 -7.16 25.17
N GLU A 102 -2.75 -7.84 25.75
CA GLU A 102 -1.36 -7.83 25.32
C GLU A 102 -1.15 -8.79 24.15
N PRO A 103 -0.12 -8.57 23.30
CA PRO A 103 0.22 -9.51 22.24
C PRO A 103 0.69 -10.83 22.87
N GLU A 104 0.23 -11.95 22.31
CA GLU A 104 0.77 -13.28 22.65
C GLU A 104 1.99 -13.53 21.78
N ILE A 105 3.16 -13.56 22.40
CA ILE A 105 4.44 -13.80 21.71
C ILE A 105 4.82 -15.26 21.84
N GLU A 106 4.58 -16.02 20.78
CA GLU A 106 5.07 -17.39 20.63
C GLU A 106 6.28 -17.42 19.70
N PRO A 107 7.35 -18.18 20.02
CA PRO A 107 8.51 -18.31 19.14
C PRO A 107 8.14 -18.94 17.79
N ILE A 108 8.55 -18.30 16.69
CA ILE A 108 8.36 -18.79 15.32
C ILE A 108 9.75 -19.01 14.70
N ALA A 109 10.21 -20.26 14.58
CA ALA A 109 11.54 -20.55 14.05
C ALA A 109 11.68 -20.35 12.53
N GLY A 110 10.55 -20.31 11.80
CA GLY A 110 10.49 -20.26 10.35
C GLY A 110 9.98 -18.94 9.79
N ARG A 111 9.00 -19.04 8.91
CA ARG A 111 8.34 -17.92 8.26
C ARG A 111 7.10 -17.52 9.05
N ALA A 112 6.97 -16.23 9.33
CA ALA A 112 5.78 -15.68 9.96
C ALA A 112 4.95 -14.89 8.94
N LEU A 113 3.64 -14.96 9.04
CA LEU A 113 2.72 -14.11 8.28
C LEU A 113 2.17 -13.01 9.18
N ASN A 114 2.53 -11.77 8.84
CA ASN A 114 2.02 -10.57 9.49
C ASN A 114 0.80 -10.04 8.72
N MET A 115 -0.37 -10.14 9.37
CA MET A 115 -1.65 -9.63 8.88
C MET A 115 -1.92 -8.18 9.28
N GLY A 116 -1.03 -7.53 10.03
CA GLY A 116 -1.23 -6.19 10.56
C GLY A 116 -2.52 -6.10 11.37
N VAL A 117 -3.47 -5.29 10.90
CA VAL A 117 -4.80 -5.11 11.52
C VAL A 117 -5.92 -5.91 10.86
N PHE A 118 -5.58 -6.84 9.96
CA PHE A 118 -6.55 -7.49 9.05
C PHE A 118 -6.91 -8.93 9.45
N SER A 119 -7.16 -9.19 10.74
CA SER A 119 -7.56 -10.55 11.19
C SER A 119 -8.84 -11.06 10.53
N MET A 120 -9.75 -10.18 10.10
CA MET A 120 -10.95 -10.58 9.37
C MET A 120 -10.65 -11.20 8.00
N LEU A 121 -9.43 -11.03 7.49
CA LEU A 121 -8.98 -11.58 6.21
C LEU A 121 -8.14 -12.85 6.35
N VAL A 122 -8.03 -13.43 7.54
CA VAL A 122 -7.40 -14.75 7.76
C VAL A 122 -7.93 -15.83 6.82
N PRO A 123 -9.23 -15.90 6.47
CA PRO A 123 -9.71 -16.86 5.48
C PRO A 123 -9.02 -16.76 4.10
N HIS A 124 -8.43 -15.63 3.73
CA HIS A 124 -7.76 -15.42 2.44
C HIS A 124 -6.28 -15.89 2.45
N VAL A 125 -5.78 -16.41 3.57
CA VAL A 125 -4.40 -16.87 3.77
C VAL A 125 -4.36 -18.26 4.40
N GLN A 126 -5.06 -19.20 3.76
CA GLN A 126 -5.21 -20.59 4.22
C GLN A 126 -4.90 -21.59 3.10
N GLY A 127 -4.84 -22.88 3.45
CA GLY A 127 -4.60 -23.96 2.49
C GLY A 127 -3.13 -24.16 2.17
N ARG A 128 -2.86 -24.95 1.13
CA ARG A 128 -1.54 -25.50 0.78
C ARG A 128 -0.48 -24.43 0.50
N LEU A 129 -0.91 -23.25 0.02
CA LEU A 129 -0.02 -22.11 -0.20
C LEU A 129 0.52 -21.50 1.10
N PHE A 130 -0.07 -21.79 2.26
CA PHE A 130 0.27 -21.17 3.54
C PHE A 130 0.63 -22.19 4.64
N GLU A 131 0.86 -23.46 4.29
CA GLU A 131 1.23 -24.52 5.24
C GLU A 131 2.62 -24.32 5.88
N ASP A 132 3.54 -23.62 5.20
CA ASP A 132 4.90 -23.34 5.70
C ASP A 132 5.03 -22.00 6.43
N VAL A 133 3.92 -21.29 6.70
CA VAL A 133 3.92 -20.03 7.46
C VAL A 133 3.09 -20.12 8.73
N THR A 134 3.53 -19.43 9.77
CA THR A 134 2.78 -19.27 11.02
C THR A 134 2.19 -17.87 11.09
N LEU A 135 0.87 -17.74 11.27
CA LEU A 135 0.26 -16.43 11.50
C LEU A 135 0.69 -15.90 12.87
N MET A 136 1.18 -14.66 12.92
CA MET A 136 1.65 -14.04 14.17
C MET A 136 0.53 -13.88 15.19
N SER A 137 -0.68 -13.58 14.73
CA SER A 137 -1.88 -13.61 15.57
C SER A 137 -3.14 -13.66 14.69
N THR A 138 -4.20 -14.26 15.23
CA THR A 138 -5.55 -14.31 14.63
C THR A 138 -6.58 -13.56 15.47
N ASP A 139 -6.19 -13.06 16.65
CA ASP A 139 -7.08 -12.37 17.58
C ASP A 139 -7.23 -10.90 17.20
N SER A 140 -8.38 -10.55 16.64
CA SER A 140 -8.76 -9.17 16.27
C SER A 140 -8.53 -8.12 17.36
N ARG A 141 -8.55 -8.50 18.65
CA ARG A 141 -8.37 -7.59 19.77
C ARG A 141 -6.90 -7.17 19.94
N LYS A 142 -5.96 -8.01 19.50
CA LYS A 142 -4.51 -7.85 19.69
C LYS A 142 -3.78 -7.34 18.45
N MET A 143 -4.44 -7.35 17.29
CA MET A 143 -3.85 -6.99 16.00
C MET A 143 -3.24 -5.59 15.94
N PHE A 144 -3.74 -4.62 16.72
CA PHE A 144 -3.19 -3.27 16.74
C PHE A 144 -1.75 -3.20 17.28
N HIS A 145 -1.27 -4.22 18.01
CA HIS A 145 0.15 -4.34 18.38
C HIS A 145 1.06 -4.63 17.18
N TYR A 146 0.51 -5.16 16.08
CA TYR A 146 1.22 -5.44 14.83
C TYR A 146 0.99 -4.37 13.75
N PHE A 147 0.32 -3.27 14.11
CA PHE A 147 -0.08 -2.25 13.17
C PHE A 147 1.12 -1.45 12.64
N CYS A 148 1.32 -1.48 11.32
CA CYS A 148 2.47 -0.85 10.66
C CYS A 148 2.46 0.70 10.66
N GLN A 149 1.40 1.33 11.19
CA GLN A 149 1.19 2.78 11.32
C GLN A 149 1.12 3.59 10.01
N LEU A 150 1.50 3.02 8.86
CA LEU A 150 1.78 3.76 7.62
C LEU A 150 0.59 4.52 7.03
N MET A 151 -0.64 4.09 7.33
CA MET A 151 -1.84 4.78 6.87
C MET A 151 -1.87 6.26 7.32
N TYR A 152 -1.15 6.61 8.39
CA TYR A 152 -1.06 8.00 8.89
C TYR A 152 -0.31 8.95 7.95
N LEU A 153 0.39 8.43 6.94
CA LEU A 153 0.89 9.25 5.84
C LEU A 153 -0.27 9.91 5.07
N HIS A 154 -1.40 9.23 4.91
CA HIS A 154 -2.60 9.83 4.31
C HIS A 154 -3.21 10.95 5.17
N PHE A 155 -2.83 11.03 6.45
CA PHE A 155 -3.37 11.98 7.42
C PHE A 155 -2.45 13.20 7.60
N GLY A 156 -1.24 13.19 7.01
CA GLY A 156 -0.19 14.16 7.33
C GLY A 156 0.21 14.05 8.80
N ARG A 157 0.44 12.82 9.29
CA ARG A 157 0.79 12.51 10.68
C ARG A 157 2.01 11.60 10.75
N THR A 158 3.12 12.10 10.21
CA THR A 158 4.44 11.44 10.27
C THR A 158 4.89 11.25 11.71
N SER A 159 4.62 12.21 12.60
CA SER A 159 5.00 12.15 14.01
C SER A 159 4.42 10.93 14.73
N VAL A 160 3.15 10.59 14.46
CA VAL A 160 2.46 9.43 15.04
C VAL A 160 3.13 8.12 14.61
N ILE A 161 3.58 8.04 13.36
CA ILE A 161 4.33 6.87 12.87
C ILE A 161 5.66 6.77 13.62
N ASN A 162 6.41 7.87 13.69
CA ASN A 162 7.73 7.90 14.33
C ASN A 162 7.69 7.69 15.85
N GLU A 163 6.55 7.96 16.50
CA GLU A 163 6.32 7.68 17.92
C GLU A 163 6.03 6.20 18.18
N ARG A 164 5.28 5.53 17.30
CA ARG A 164 4.68 4.22 17.58
C ARG A 164 5.35 3.04 16.88
N LEU A 165 6.07 3.28 15.79
CA LEU A 165 6.54 2.22 14.92
C LEU A 165 7.55 1.27 15.60
N GLU A 166 8.38 1.78 16.51
CA GLU A 166 9.34 0.95 17.27
C GLU A 166 8.64 -0.13 18.11
N GLU A 167 7.49 0.17 18.72
CA GLU A 167 6.73 -0.80 19.52
C GLU A 167 6.17 -1.94 18.64
N SER A 168 5.68 -1.60 17.45
CA SER A 168 5.21 -2.61 16.49
C SER A 168 6.36 -3.46 15.94
N ILE A 169 7.52 -2.85 15.67
CA ILE A 169 8.74 -3.57 15.27
C ILE A 169 9.19 -4.51 16.39
N ALA A 170 9.23 -4.05 17.64
CA ALA A 170 9.60 -4.85 18.79
C ALA A 170 8.66 -6.05 18.98
N THR A 171 7.35 -5.83 18.83
CA THR A 171 6.33 -6.90 18.91
C THR A 171 6.57 -7.97 17.85
N ILE A 172 6.76 -7.57 16.59
CA ILE A 172 7.02 -8.49 15.47
C ILE A 172 8.34 -9.25 15.68
N ALA A 173 9.38 -8.55 16.10
CA ALA A 173 10.71 -9.12 16.32
C ALA A 173 10.74 -10.11 17.48
N ALA A 174 9.90 -9.92 18.51
CA ALA A 174 9.86 -10.76 19.70
C ALA A 174 9.47 -12.22 19.39
N HIS A 175 8.80 -12.48 18.27
CA HIS A 175 8.53 -13.85 17.80
C HIS A 175 9.79 -14.58 17.31
N GLY A 176 10.88 -13.87 16.98
CA GLY A 176 12.12 -14.49 16.51
C GLY A 176 12.06 -15.12 15.11
N ALA A 177 11.09 -14.73 14.28
CA ALA A 177 10.92 -15.24 12.92
C ALA A 177 12.11 -14.89 12.00
N ARG A 178 12.54 -15.86 11.18
CA ARG A 178 13.63 -15.66 10.20
C ARG A 178 13.20 -14.72 9.07
N GLU A 179 11.96 -14.87 8.62
CA GLU A 179 11.35 -14.07 7.55
C GLU A 179 9.92 -13.69 7.96
N VAL A 180 9.54 -12.45 7.70
CA VAL A 180 8.18 -11.93 7.96
C VAL A 180 7.53 -11.60 6.63
N ILE A 181 6.54 -12.40 6.25
CA ILE A 181 5.69 -12.16 5.09
C ILE A 181 4.66 -11.12 5.48
N HIS A 182 4.53 -10.06 4.68
CA HIS A 182 3.55 -9.00 4.89
C HIS A 182 2.38 -9.17 3.92
N PHE A 183 1.17 -9.36 4.46
CA PHE A 183 -0.04 -9.54 3.66
C PHE A 183 -0.41 -8.30 2.83
N HIS A 184 -0.16 -7.10 3.37
CA HIS A 184 -0.57 -5.82 2.80
C HIS A 184 0.64 -4.96 2.37
N ASP A 185 0.52 -4.24 1.25
CA ASP A 185 1.60 -3.39 0.71
C ASP A 185 2.07 -2.33 1.70
N GLU A 186 1.17 -1.69 2.46
CA GLU A 186 1.63 -0.71 3.46
C GLU A 186 2.45 -1.38 4.55
N CYS A 187 2.10 -2.60 4.95
CA CYS A 187 2.90 -3.32 5.95
C CYS A 187 4.30 -3.62 5.40
N TYR A 188 4.43 -4.03 4.13
CA TYR A 188 5.74 -4.22 3.51
C TYR A 188 6.49 -2.88 3.34
N GLY A 189 5.82 -1.87 2.79
CA GLY A 189 6.36 -0.53 2.55
C GLY A 189 6.84 0.19 3.82
N THR A 190 6.22 -0.09 4.97
CA THR A 190 6.72 0.42 6.27
C THR A 190 8.16 -0.01 6.51
N TYR A 191 8.44 -1.30 6.34
CA TYR A 191 9.74 -1.87 6.71
C TYR A 191 10.77 -1.78 5.57
N ALA A 192 10.31 -1.83 4.32
CA ALA A 192 11.18 -1.80 3.15
C ALA A 192 11.47 -0.39 2.62
N SER A 193 10.64 0.61 2.92
CA SER A 193 10.72 1.96 2.35
C SER A 193 10.73 3.06 3.41
N TYR A 194 9.71 3.12 4.26
CA TYR A 194 9.58 4.19 5.26
C TYR A 194 10.66 4.09 6.36
N ALA A 195 10.83 2.93 6.97
CA ALA A 195 11.82 2.71 8.03
C ALA A 195 13.25 3.13 7.61
N PRO A 196 13.81 2.66 6.48
CA PRO A 196 15.15 3.10 6.06
C PRO A 196 15.21 4.61 5.73
N ALA A 197 14.14 5.19 5.18
CA ALA A 197 14.05 6.63 4.91
C ALA A 197 14.10 7.48 6.19
N PHE A 198 13.64 6.96 7.33
CA PHE A 198 13.69 7.64 8.63
C PHE A 198 14.83 7.14 9.53
N GLY A 199 15.64 6.18 9.05
CA GLY A 199 16.72 5.58 9.83
C GLY A 199 16.27 4.72 11.00
N ILE A 200 15.13 4.05 10.84
CA ILE A 200 14.57 3.10 11.79
C ILE A 200 15.09 1.70 11.42
N ASP A 201 15.64 1.00 12.40
CA ASP A 201 16.17 -0.35 12.20
C ASP A 201 15.05 -1.40 12.19
N VAL A 202 15.11 -2.32 11.23
CA VAL A 202 14.17 -3.45 11.09
C VAL A 202 14.96 -4.75 11.32
N PRO A 203 14.80 -5.42 12.48
CA PRO A 203 15.64 -6.55 12.89
C PRO A 203 15.17 -7.90 12.31
N PHE A 204 14.38 -7.90 11.24
CA PHE A 204 13.87 -9.09 10.57
C PHE A 204 13.85 -8.89 9.06
N LYS A 205 13.87 -10.00 8.31
CA LYS A 205 13.76 -9.95 6.85
C LYS A 205 12.30 -9.81 6.42
N SER A 206 11.93 -8.67 5.86
CA SER A 206 10.61 -8.44 5.28
C SER A 206 10.47 -9.07 3.89
N VAL A 207 9.38 -9.80 3.67
CA VAL A 207 9.01 -10.44 2.39
C VAL A 207 7.62 -9.98 1.99
N HIS A 208 7.43 -9.58 0.73
CA HIS A 208 6.12 -9.19 0.23
C HIS A 208 5.27 -10.44 -0.08
N LEU A 209 3.96 -10.39 0.15
CA LEU A 209 3.06 -11.51 -0.13
C LEU A 209 3.21 -12.08 -1.55
N PHE A 210 3.37 -11.23 -2.57
CA PHE A 210 3.48 -11.70 -3.96
C PHE A 210 4.78 -12.46 -4.24
N GLU A 211 5.88 -12.07 -3.61
CA GLU A 211 7.15 -12.78 -3.71
C GLU A 211 7.02 -14.17 -3.09
N TYR A 212 6.40 -14.23 -1.91
CA TYR A 212 6.08 -15.49 -1.24
C TYR A 212 5.16 -16.38 -2.08
N LEU A 213 4.05 -15.85 -2.60
CA LEU A 213 3.12 -16.63 -3.44
C LEU A 213 3.79 -17.18 -4.69
N TYR A 214 4.67 -16.40 -5.33
CA TYR A 214 5.41 -16.83 -6.50
C TYR A 214 6.38 -17.97 -6.19
N GLU A 215 7.11 -17.87 -5.07
CA GLU A 215 7.98 -18.96 -4.59
C GLU A 215 7.16 -20.23 -4.29
N ARG A 216 6.04 -20.10 -3.56
CA ARG A 216 5.20 -21.24 -3.18
C ARG A 216 4.55 -21.93 -4.37
N LEU A 217 4.01 -21.16 -5.32
CA LEU A 217 3.47 -21.72 -6.56
C LEU A 217 4.56 -22.36 -7.41
N GLY A 218 5.76 -21.77 -7.49
CA GLY A 218 6.89 -22.37 -8.19
C GLY A 218 7.28 -23.74 -7.63
N ALA A 219 7.22 -23.94 -6.32
CA ALA A 219 7.45 -25.23 -5.67
C ALA A 219 6.30 -26.24 -5.86
N MET A 220 5.16 -25.81 -6.40
CA MET A 220 3.95 -26.59 -6.62
C MET A 220 3.52 -26.55 -8.10
N GLN A 221 4.47 -26.37 -9.02
CA GLN A 221 4.19 -26.12 -10.43
C GLN A 221 3.33 -27.21 -11.08
N ASP A 222 3.51 -28.48 -10.67
CA ASP A 222 2.74 -29.63 -11.16
C ASP A 222 1.27 -29.62 -10.72
N ASP A 223 0.93 -28.88 -9.67
CA ASP A 223 -0.45 -28.73 -9.19
C ASP A 223 -1.22 -27.61 -9.91
N ILE A 224 -0.51 -26.73 -10.63
CA ILE A 224 -1.09 -25.53 -11.23
C ILE A 224 -1.96 -25.90 -12.43
N LYS A 225 -3.19 -25.42 -12.39
CA LYS A 225 -4.17 -25.49 -13.47
C LYS A 225 -4.38 -24.09 -14.03
N PRO A 226 -4.06 -23.84 -15.31
CA PRO A 226 -4.31 -22.56 -15.96
C PRO A 226 -5.75 -22.13 -15.79
N LEU A 227 -5.95 -20.93 -15.25
CA LEU A 227 -7.29 -20.42 -14.91
C LEU A 227 -8.03 -19.87 -16.13
N ASN A 228 -7.32 -19.36 -17.14
CA ASN A 228 -7.85 -18.81 -18.38
C ASN A 228 -8.89 -17.70 -18.19
N TYR A 229 -8.81 -16.94 -17.09
CA TYR A 229 -9.61 -15.75 -16.87
C TYR A 229 -8.92 -14.51 -17.42
N LYS A 230 -9.73 -13.55 -17.89
CA LYS A 230 -9.29 -12.18 -18.15
C LYS A 230 -9.29 -11.40 -16.84
N VAL A 231 -8.14 -10.90 -16.42
CA VAL A 231 -7.96 -10.23 -15.13
C VAL A 231 -7.52 -8.80 -15.29
N ALA A 232 -8.10 -7.91 -14.51
CA ALA A 232 -7.60 -6.56 -14.28
C ALA A 232 -6.97 -6.50 -12.89
N TYR A 233 -5.73 -6.02 -12.76
CA TYR A 233 -5.16 -5.76 -11.45
C TYR A 233 -5.50 -4.35 -10.98
N GLN A 234 -6.11 -4.23 -9.79
CA GLN A 234 -6.27 -2.95 -9.11
C GLN A 234 -5.01 -2.68 -8.27
N ARG A 235 -4.00 -2.08 -8.89
CA ARG A 235 -2.77 -1.66 -8.18
C ARG A 235 -3.13 -0.66 -7.06
N PRO A 236 -2.85 -0.96 -5.79
CA PRO A 236 -3.10 -0.03 -4.71
C PRO A 236 -2.02 1.06 -4.67
N CYS A 237 -2.38 2.24 -4.16
CA CYS A 237 -1.42 3.34 -4.05
C CYS A 237 -0.19 2.98 -3.20
N SER A 238 -0.36 2.16 -2.17
CA SER A 238 0.70 1.69 -1.27
C SER A 238 1.74 0.80 -1.95
N SER A 239 1.40 0.10 -3.05
CA SER A 239 2.35 -0.67 -3.86
C SER A 239 3.48 0.22 -4.42
N ARG A 240 3.23 1.52 -4.59
CA ARG A 240 4.22 2.49 -5.09
C ARG A 240 5.37 2.77 -4.11
N LEU A 241 5.23 2.35 -2.85
CA LEU A 241 6.32 2.40 -1.87
C LEU A 241 7.34 1.27 -2.07
N SER A 242 6.97 0.24 -2.83
CA SER A 242 7.81 -0.92 -3.15
C SER A 242 7.64 -1.34 -4.63
N PRO A 243 8.02 -0.46 -5.58
CA PRO A 243 7.83 -0.73 -7.01
C PRO A 243 8.63 -1.93 -7.51
N ASP A 244 9.70 -2.31 -6.81
CA ASP A 244 10.50 -3.51 -7.06
C ASP A 244 9.71 -4.82 -6.93
N LYS A 245 8.59 -4.81 -6.21
CA LYS A 245 7.67 -5.96 -6.11
C LYS A 245 6.61 -5.99 -7.21
N HIS A 246 6.36 -4.87 -7.91
CA HIS A 246 5.33 -4.79 -8.96
C HIS A 246 5.48 -5.88 -10.06
N PRO A 247 6.69 -6.24 -10.53
CA PRO A 247 6.84 -7.31 -11.51
C PRO A 247 6.33 -8.69 -11.09
N PHE A 248 6.09 -8.94 -9.79
CA PHE A 248 5.48 -10.20 -9.36
C PHE A 248 4.01 -10.34 -9.77
N VAL A 249 3.32 -9.25 -10.12
CA VAL A 249 1.94 -9.31 -10.64
C VAL A 249 1.90 -10.13 -11.93
N ASP A 250 2.66 -9.73 -12.95
CA ASP A 250 2.69 -10.44 -14.23
C ASP A 250 3.30 -11.84 -14.09
N LYS A 251 4.36 -11.99 -13.28
CA LYS A 251 4.94 -13.32 -13.00
C LYS A 251 3.93 -14.29 -12.39
N LEU A 252 3.08 -13.84 -11.46
CA LEU A 252 2.01 -14.65 -10.88
C LEU A 252 0.94 -14.95 -11.93
N PHE A 253 0.53 -13.94 -12.70
CA PHE A 253 -0.48 -14.08 -13.74
C PHE A 253 -0.08 -15.07 -14.84
N ASP A 254 1.17 -14.99 -15.31
CA ASP A 254 1.75 -15.93 -16.26
C ASP A 254 1.79 -17.34 -15.69
N LEU A 255 2.24 -17.47 -14.42
CA LEU A 255 2.39 -18.76 -13.76
C LEU A 255 1.04 -19.48 -13.58
N ILE A 256 -0.03 -18.75 -13.24
CA ILE A 256 -1.38 -19.31 -13.03
C ILE A 256 -2.25 -19.31 -14.30
N GLY A 257 -1.70 -18.85 -15.43
CA GLY A 257 -2.35 -18.87 -16.74
C GLY A 257 -3.60 -17.99 -16.82
N VAL A 258 -3.52 -16.74 -16.37
CA VAL A 258 -4.57 -15.72 -16.60
C VAL A 258 -4.12 -14.69 -17.64
N GLU A 259 -5.07 -14.08 -18.34
CA GLU A 259 -4.82 -13.00 -19.28
C GLU A 259 -4.91 -11.65 -18.55
N HIS A 260 -3.77 -10.98 -18.34
CA HIS A 260 -3.76 -9.60 -17.83
C HIS A 260 -4.24 -8.64 -18.93
N VAL A 261 -5.44 -8.08 -18.79
CA VAL A 261 -6.06 -7.27 -19.86
C VAL A 261 -5.36 -5.92 -20.00
N GLN A 262 -5.22 -5.46 -21.25
CA GLN A 262 -4.66 -4.15 -21.56
C GLN A 262 -5.64 -3.04 -21.20
N ARG A 263 -5.16 -2.03 -20.47
CA ARG A 263 -5.97 -1.00 -19.82
C ARG A 263 -5.30 0.37 -19.91
N GLU A 264 -6.09 1.43 -19.79
CA GLU A 264 -5.56 2.79 -19.65
C GLU A 264 -4.98 2.99 -18.23
N PHE A 265 -5.71 2.56 -17.19
CA PHE A 265 -5.36 2.83 -15.80
C PHE A 265 -4.74 1.61 -15.12
N VAL A 266 -3.51 1.28 -15.52
CA VAL A 266 -2.72 0.14 -15.02
C VAL A 266 -1.28 0.56 -14.75
N ASP A 267 -0.53 -0.23 -13.99
CA ASP A 267 0.89 -0.04 -13.68
C ASP A 267 1.23 1.35 -13.10
N GLU A 268 2.18 2.07 -13.69
CA GLU A 268 2.50 3.44 -13.28
C GLU A 268 1.31 4.40 -13.46
N ASN A 269 0.39 4.11 -14.40
CA ASN A 269 -0.80 4.94 -14.64
C ASN A 269 -2.02 4.54 -13.78
N ALA A 270 -1.89 3.58 -12.85
CA ALA A 270 -3.00 3.11 -12.04
C ALA A 270 -3.66 4.20 -11.19
N LEU A 271 -5.00 4.24 -11.20
CA LEU A 271 -5.80 5.16 -10.40
C LEU A 271 -6.04 4.63 -8.97
N CYS A 272 -6.04 5.56 -8.01
CA CYS A 272 -6.44 5.29 -6.62
C CYS A 272 -7.90 4.80 -6.52
N CYS A 273 -8.19 3.92 -5.55
CA CYS A 273 -9.56 3.49 -5.24
C CYS A 273 -10.44 4.62 -4.67
N GLY A 274 -9.83 5.74 -4.26
CA GLY A 274 -10.50 6.94 -3.77
C GLY A 274 -10.90 6.91 -2.30
N SER A 275 -10.62 5.83 -1.55
CA SER A 275 -11.04 5.67 -0.15
C SER A 275 -10.60 6.84 0.74
N THR A 276 -9.31 7.18 0.70
CA THR A 276 -8.76 8.30 1.49
C THR A 276 -9.14 9.66 0.92
N ILE A 277 -9.28 9.77 -0.40
CA ILE A 277 -9.74 10.99 -1.10
C ILE A 277 -11.14 11.38 -0.62
N MET A 278 -12.04 10.42 -0.42
CA MET A 278 -13.42 10.70 0.02
C MET A 278 -13.49 11.49 1.34
N GLY A 279 -12.51 11.30 2.22
CA GLY A 279 -12.42 11.97 3.51
C GLY A 279 -11.66 13.30 3.49
N GLN A 280 -11.05 13.68 2.37
CA GLN A 280 -10.20 14.88 2.29
C GLN A 280 -11.00 16.17 2.43
N ARG A 281 -10.37 17.16 3.07
CA ARG A 281 -10.94 18.51 3.27
C ARG A 281 -11.21 19.25 1.98
N ARG A 282 -10.49 18.90 0.90
CA ARG A 282 -10.57 19.54 -0.40
C ARG A 282 -12.02 19.56 -0.90
N GLU A 283 -12.48 20.72 -1.34
CA GLU A 283 -13.81 20.87 -1.90
C GLU A 283 -13.99 19.94 -3.11
N GLY A 284 -15.14 19.27 -3.18
CA GLY A 284 -15.43 18.32 -4.26
C GLY A 284 -14.72 16.96 -4.15
N SER A 285 -13.96 16.69 -3.08
CA SER A 285 -13.23 15.43 -2.87
C SER A 285 -14.11 14.19 -3.01
N ARG A 286 -15.33 14.24 -2.49
CA ARG A 286 -16.33 13.16 -2.64
C ARG A 286 -16.73 12.92 -4.09
N ARG A 287 -17.03 13.99 -4.84
CA ARG A 287 -17.39 13.87 -6.26
C ARG A 287 -16.21 13.33 -7.07
N PHE A 288 -15.02 13.86 -6.82
CA PHE A 288 -13.79 13.43 -7.48
C PHE A 288 -13.48 11.95 -7.21
N CYS A 289 -13.66 11.48 -5.97
CA CYS A 289 -13.55 10.07 -5.62
C CYS A 289 -14.49 9.19 -6.47
N LEU A 290 -15.77 9.56 -6.57
CA LEU A 290 -16.74 8.80 -7.38
C LEU A 290 -16.38 8.81 -8.88
N GLU A 291 -15.90 9.94 -9.40
CA GLU A 291 -15.42 10.04 -10.79
C GLU A 291 -14.21 9.11 -11.04
N LEU A 292 -13.26 9.03 -10.11
CA LEU A 292 -12.11 8.13 -10.21
C LEU A 292 -12.55 6.66 -10.20
N GLN A 293 -13.45 6.29 -9.28
CA GLN A 293 -13.99 4.94 -9.20
C GLN A 293 -14.70 4.54 -10.50
N GLN A 294 -15.55 5.42 -11.04
CA GLN A 294 -16.27 5.18 -12.27
C GLN A 294 -15.33 5.01 -13.47
N LYS A 295 -14.36 5.92 -13.65
CA LYS A 295 -13.35 5.83 -14.72
C LYS A 295 -12.60 4.50 -14.68
N ASN A 296 -12.19 4.09 -13.49
CA ASN A 296 -11.44 2.87 -13.29
C ASN A 296 -12.26 1.61 -13.63
N ILE A 297 -13.52 1.57 -13.19
CA ILE A 297 -14.45 0.46 -13.49
C ILE A 297 -14.79 0.42 -14.98
N ASP A 298 -15.05 1.57 -15.61
CA ASP A 298 -15.36 1.64 -17.04
C ASP A 298 -14.19 1.16 -17.90
N ASP A 299 -12.96 1.50 -17.52
CA ASP A 299 -11.74 0.99 -18.15
C ASP A 299 -11.60 -0.54 -18.00
N MET A 300 -11.84 -1.10 -16.81
CA MET A 300 -11.86 -2.56 -16.61
C MET A 300 -12.92 -3.25 -17.48
N LYS A 301 -14.13 -2.69 -17.56
CA LYS A 301 -15.22 -3.23 -18.40
C LYS A 301 -14.88 -3.18 -19.87
N LYS A 302 -14.35 -2.04 -20.34
CA LYS A 302 -13.95 -1.83 -21.74
C LYS A 302 -12.86 -2.81 -22.16
N ALA A 303 -11.94 -3.14 -21.24
CA ALA A 303 -10.90 -4.13 -21.45
C ALA A 303 -11.40 -5.60 -21.40
N GLY A 304 -12.67 -5.83 -21.02
CA GLY A 304 -13.26 -7.16 -20.95
C GLY A 304 -12.78 -8.00 -19.76
N ALA A 305 -12.39 -7.34 -18.65
CA ALA A 305 -12.00 -8.03 -17.43
C ALA A 305 -13.16 -8.87 -16.87
N GLN A 306 -12.89 -10.13 -16.52
CA GLN A 306 -13.82 -11.01 -15.83
C GLN A 306 -13.60 -10.95 -14.31
N LEU A 307 -12.33 -10.80 -13.89
CA LEU A 307 -11.95 -10.65 -12.49
C LEU A 307 -11.21 -9.32 -12.28
N CYS A 308 -11.40 -8.73 -11.11
CA CYS A 308 -10.58 -7.62 -10.62
C CYS A 308 -9.79 -8.08 -9.41
N VAL A 309 -8.47 -8.10 -9.54
CA VAL A 309 -7.55 -8.64 -8.55
C VAL A 309 -7.09 -7.53 -7.60
N PHE A 310 -7.21 -7.77 -6.31
CA PHE A 310 -6.81 -6.87 -5.24
C PHE A 310 -5.75 -7.49 -4.34
N ASN A 311 -4.93 -6.67 -3.72
CA ASN A 311 -4.09 -7.04 -2.57
C ASN A 311 -4.23 -6.08 -1.38
N CYS A 312 -4.80 -4.89 -1.60
CA CYS A 312 -5.12 -3.96 -0.53
C CYS A 312 -6.54 -4.19 0.02
N PRO A 313 -6.69 -4.47 1.34
CA PRO A 313 -8.00 -4.58 1.99
C PRO A 313 -8.88 -3.34 1.82
N ALA A 314 -8.29 -2.14 1.91
CA ALA A 314 -9.04 -0.89 1.76
C ALA A 314 -9.52 -0.69 0.31
N CYS A 315 -8.72 -1.09 -0.70
CA CYS A 315 -9.16 -1.08 -2.09
C CYS A 315 -10.31 -2.07 -2.31
N MET A 316 -10.20 -3.30 -1.79
CA MET A 316 -11.27 -4.31 -1.86
C MET A 316 -12.56 -3.80 -1.21
N GLN A 317 -12.48 -3.24 -0.01
CA GLN A 317 -13.65 -2.69 0.69
C GLN A 317 -14.31 -1.54 -0.07
N THR A 318 -13.51 -0.72 -0.76
CA THR A 318 -13.99 0.49 -1.45
C THR A 318 -14.54 0.20 -2.84
N LEU A 319 -13.85 -0.63 -3.63
CA LEU A 319 -14.18 -0.91 -5.03
C LEU A 319 -14.85 -2.26 -5.26
N GLY A 320 -14.74 -3.22 -4.33
CA GLY A 320 -15.19 -4.59 -4.55
C GLY A 320 -16.67 -4.68 -4.93
N LYS A 321 -17.55 -4.05 -4.14
CA LYS A 321 -18.99 -4.01 -4.48
C LYS A 321 -19.28 -3.26 -5.80
N PRO A 322 -18.79 -2.03 -6.04
CA PRO A 322 -18.95 -1.36 -7.32
C PRO A 322 -18.48 -2.17 -8.53
N VAL A 323 -17.35 -2.87 -8.40
CA VAL A 323 -16.79 -3.76 -9.43
C VAL A 323 -17.69 -4.97 -9.66
N ALA A 324 -18.21 -5.60 -8.59
CA ALA A 324 -19.17 -6.70 -8.69
C ALA A 324 -20.48 -6.28 -9.35
N ASP A 325 -21.03 -5.12 -8.97
CA ASP A 325 -22.25 -4.56 -9.57
C ASP A 325 -22.07 -4.25 -11.07
N ALA A 326 -20.82 -4.03 -11.51
CA ALA A 326 -20.45 -3.84 -12.91
C ALA A 326 -20.25 -5.16 -13.70
N GLY A 327 -20.43 -6.33 -13.07
CA GLY A 327 -20.30 -7.64 -13.71
C GLY A 327 -18.89 -8.22 -13.72
N ILE A 328 -17.97 -7.66 -12.93
CA ILE A 328 -16.59 -8.12 -12.79
C ILE A 328 -16.42 -8.69 -11.39
N MET A 329 -15.87 -9.90 -11.22
CA MET A 329 -15.75 -10.51 -9.90
C MET A 329 -14.52 -9.97 -9.15
N PRO A 330 -14.68 -9.31 -7.99
CA PRO A 330 -13.54 -8.90 -7.17
C PRO A 330 -12.94 -10.12 -6.46
N ILE A 331 -11.61 -10.23 -6.44
CA ILE A 331 -10.88 -11.34 -5.79
C ILE A 331 -9.54 -10.87 -5.22
N PHE A 332 -9.09 -11.45 -4.11
CA PHE A 332 -7.72 -11.22 -3.64
C PHE A 332 -6.71 -12.03 -4.47
N MET A 333 -5.50 -11.49 -4.67
CA MET A 333 -4.42 -12.22 -5.35
C MET A 333 -4.13 -13.57 -4.69
N SER A 334 -4.17 -13.64 -3.36
CA SER A 334 -3.96 -14.90 -2.62
C SER A 334 -5.02 -15.95 -2.97
N ASP A 335 -6.29 -15.57 -3.05
CA ASP A 335 -7.36 -16.50 -3.45
C ASP A 335 -7.26 -16.90 -4.93
N LEU A 336 -6.89 -15.97 -5.82
CA LEU A 336 -6.65 -16.29 -7.22
C LEU A 336 -5.55 -17.35 -7.37
N CYS A 337 -4.45 -17.21 -6.61
CA CYS A 337 -3.38 -18.21 -6.56
C CYS A 337 -3.87 -19.56 -6.01
N ARG A 338 -4.75 -19.56 -5.00
CA ARG A 338 -5.34 -20.78 -4.44
C ARG A 338 -6.27 -21.49 -5.43
N LEU A 339 -7.07 -20.74 -6.20
CA LEU A 339 -7.89 -21.31 -7.28
C LEU A 339 -7.03 -22.05 -8.31
N ALA A 340 -5.84 -21.53 -8.63
CA ALA A 340 -4.93 -22.12 -9.60
C ALA A 340 -4.45 -23.52 -9.20
N ILE A 341 -4.35 -23.81 -7.90
CA ILE A 341 -3.99 -25.14 -7.39
C ILE A 341 -5.22 -26.00 -7.00
N GLY A 342 -6.42 -25.59 -7.45
CA GLY A 342 -7.67 -26.34 -7.28
C GLY A 342 -8.36 -26.17 -5.92
N GLU A 343 -7.93 -25.21 -5.10
CA GLU A 343 -8.65 -24.87 -3.86
C GLU A 343 -9.86 -23.97 -4.12
N LYS A 344 -10.71 -23.81 -3.11
CA LYS A 344 -11.86 -22.90 -3.16
C LYS A 344 -11.54 -21.58 -2.45
N SER A 345 -11.99 -20.49 -3.06
CA SER A 345 -12.05 -19.18 -2.38
C SER A 345 -13.02 -19.25 -1.19
N PRO A 346 -12.77 -18.50 -0.09
CA PRO A 346 -13.62 -18.48 1.10
C PRO A 346 -15.04 -17.97 0.84
#